data_AF-A0A3R6WD41-F1
#
_entry.id   AF-A0A3R6WD41-F1
#
_cell.length_a   1.000
_cell.length_b   1.000
_cell.length_c   1.000
_cell.angle_alpha   90.00
_cell.angle_beta   90.00
_cell.angle_gamma   90.00
#
_symmetry.space_group_name_H-M   'P 1'
#
loop_
_entity.id
_entity.type
_entity.pdbx_description
1 polymer ?
#
loop_
_entity_poly.entity_id
_entity_poly.type
_entity_poly.pdbx_seq_one_letter_code
_entity_poly.pdbx_strand_id
1 'polypeptide(L)'
;MFDETVKKGGNDMTDYLSIEGMTEDLEGKVKQDLKYKTGNFLWKVKFNVPLDPKTVNNVNLYVTTENLSPLKTAIRYNSLENIIEIEPLEPYAQDETYILNITTNVTSLSGKALREPQQLRFKI
;
A
#
# COMPACT_ATOMS: atom_id res chain seq x y z
N MET A 1 4.73 22.97 -36.58
CA MET A 1 3.48 22.42 -37.11
C MET A 1 3.30 21.06 -36.43
N PHE A 2 2.37 21.03 -35.46
CA PHE A 2 1.70 19.92 -34.74
C PHE A 2 2.51 18.63 -34.50
N ASP A 3 3.02 18.36 -33.29
CA ASP A 3 2.32 17.86 -32.07
C ASP A 3 1.76 16.44 -32.25
N GLU A 4 2.38 15.49 -31.56
CA GLU A 4 1.73 14.24 -31.15
C GLU A 4 2.11 13.95 -29.70
N THR A 5 1.53 14.75 -28.82
CA THR A 5 1.31 14.40 -27.42
C THR A 5 0.56 13.06 -27.40
N VAL A 6 1.23 11.98 -26.99
CA VAL A 6 0.58 10.69 -26.72
C VAL A 6 -0.35 10.90 -25.52
N LYS A 7 -1.61 11.21 -25.81
CA LYS A 7 -2.70 11.14 -24.85
C LYS A 7 -2.94 9.68 -24.50
N LYS A 8 -2.45 9.26 -23.34
CA LYS A 8 -2.94 8.07 -22.66
C LYS A 8 -4.36 8.40 -22.15
N GLY A 9 -5.36 8.22 -23.00
CA GLY A 9 -6.77 8.23 -22.56
C GLY A 9 -7.03 7.04 -21.64
N GLY A 10 -7.90 7.11 -20.63
CA GLY A 10 -8.65 8.24 -20.11
C GLY A 10 -9.27 7.84 -18.78
N ASN A 11 -9.13 8.71 -17.80
CA ASN A 11 -10.16 9.18 -16.87
C ASN A 11 -9.46 10.32 -16.12
N ASP A 12 -10.08 11.49 -16.01
CA ASP A 12 -9.67 12.51 -15.04
C ASP A 12 -9.99 11.99 -13.61
N MET A 13 -9.37 10.87 -13.23
CA MET A 13 -9.26 10.47 -11.83
C MET A 13 -8.18 11.40 -11.31
N THR A 14 -8.58 12.42 -10.56
CA THR A 14 -7.61 13.22 -9.83
C THR A 14 -6.87 12.25 -8.92
N ASP A 15 -5.63 11.89 -9.27
CA ASP A 15 -4.79 11.06 -8.41
C ASP A 15 -4.53 11.84 -7.12
N TYR A 16 -5.36 11.58 -6.12
CA TYR A 16 -5.28 12.20 -4.79
C TYR A 16 -4.08 11.68 -4.00
N LEU A 17 -3.49 10.60 -4.50
CA LEU A 17 -2.24 10.01 -4.09
C LEU A 17 -1.38 9.73 -5.33
N SER A 18 -0.14 10.19 -5.32
CA SER A 18 0.88 9.80 -6.30
C SER A 18 1.43 8.42 -5.95
N ILE A 19 1.37 7.48 -6.89
CA ILE A 19 2.07 6.20 -6.77
C ILE A 19 3.38 6.31 -7.55
N GLU A 20 4.50 6.30 -6.84
CA GLU A 20 5.82 6.63 -7.39
C GLU A 20 6.63 5.37 -7.74
N GLY A 21 6.19 4.19 -7.31
CA GLY A 21 6.81 2.91 -7.63
C GLY A 21 6.15 1.76 -6.88
N MET A 22 6.26 0.54 -7.40
CA MET A 22 5.77 -0.66 -6.74
C MET A 22 6.50 -1.90 -7.22
N THR A 23 6.36 -3.01 -6.49
CA THR A 23 6.73 -4.34 -6.98
C THR A 23 5.83 -4.75 -8.15
N GLU A 24 6.39 -5.49 -9.13
CA GLU A 24 5.70 -5.89 -10.37
C GLU A 24 4.35 -6.58 -10.09
N ASP A 25 4.31 -7.43 -9.07
CA ASP A 25 3.10 -8.14 -8.64
C ASP A 25 1.94 -7.22 -8.22
N LEU A 26 2.17 -5.92 -7.95
CA LEU A 26 1.14 -4.94 -7.59
C LEU A 26 0.64 -4.12 -8.79
N GLU A 27 1.30 -4.18 -9.95
CA GLU A 27 0.93 -3.39 -11.12
C GLU A 27 -0.52 -3.66 -11.55
N GLY A 28 -1.29 -2.58 -11.73
CA GLY A 28 -2.72 -2.66 -12.05
C GLY A 28 -3.65 -3.16 -10.93
N LYS A 29 -3.13 -3.47 -9.73
CA LYS A 29 -3.91 -3.93 -8.58
C LYS A 29 -4.16 -2.85 -7.53
N VAL A 30 -3.38 -1.77 -7.54
CA VAL A 30 -3.54 -0.62 -6.64
C VAL A 30 -4.70 0.24 -7.13
N LYS A 31 -5.64 0.57 -6.22
CA LYS A 31 -6.82 1.41 -6.50
C LYS A 31 -6.96 2.47 -5.42
N GLN A 32 -7.40 3.66 -5.80
CA GLN A 32 -7.68 4.75 -4.88
C GLN A 32 -9.19 4.94 -4.73
N ASP A 33 -9.64 5.10 -3.49
CA ASP A 33 -11.03 5.46 -3.14
C ASP A 33 -11.01 6.73 -2.28
N LEU A 34 -10.30 7.74 -2.77
CA LEU A 34 -10.18 9.05 -2.13
C LEU A 34 -11.06 10.05 -2.87
N LYS A 35 -11.59 11.04 -2.14
CA LYS A 35 -12.43 12.12 -2.69
C LYS A 35 -11.69 13.47 -2.79
N TYR A 36 -10.55 13.58 -2.11
CA TYR A 36 -9.68 14.75 -2.04
C TYR A 36 -8.32 14.33 -1.51
N LYS A 37 -7.28 15.14 -1.75
CA LYS A 37 -5.94 14.92 -1.19
C LYS A 37 -5.99 14.99 0.33
N THR A 38 -5.54 13.94 1.01
CA THR A 38 -5.51 13.88 2.47
C THR A 38 -4.46 12.90 2.97
N GLY A 39 -3.87 13.18 4.13
CA GLY A 39 -3.04 12.23 4.86
C GLY A 39 -3.80 11.28 5.77
N ASN A 40 -5.13 11.47 5.87
CA ASN A 40 -6.01 10.68 6.72
C ASN A 40 -6.68 9.58 5.90
N PHE A 41 -5.91 8.57 5.55
CA PHE A 41 -6.43 7.35 4.94
C PHE A 41 -5.68 6.14 5.48
N LEU A 42 -6.27 4.96 5.29
CA LEU A 42 -5.64 3.69 5.62
C LEU A 42 -5.43 2.88 4.35
N TRP A 43 -4.44 1.99 4.37
CA TRP A 43 -4.26 1.00 3.32
C TRP A 43 -5.10 -0.24 3.62
N LYS A 44 -5.80 -0.74 2.60
CA LYS A 44 -6.45 -2.06 2.62
C LYS A 44 -5.67 -3.01 1.72
N VAL A 45 -5.05 -4.03 2.30
CA VAL A 45 -4.32 -5.06 1.56
C VAL A 45 -5.12 -6.34 1.58
N LYS A 46 -5.56 -6.80 0.40
CA LYS A 46 -6.36 -8.01 0.24
C LYS A 46 -5.50 -9.19 -0.20
N PHE A 47 -5.60 -10.30 0.51
CA PHE A 47 -4.97 -11.57 0.17
C PHE A 47 -6.00 -12.54 -0.39
N ASN A 48 -5.57 -13.41 -1.29
CA ASN A 48 -6.41 -14.44 -1.91
C ASN A 48 -6.53 -15.72 -1.06
N VAL A 49 -5.77 -15.81 0.03
CA VAL A 49 -5.78 -16.93 0.98
C VAL A 49 -5.83 -16.41 2.42
N PRO A 50 -6.38 -17.19 3.37
CA PRO A 50 -6.31 -16.86 4.80
C PRO A 50 -4.87 -16.81 5.32
N LEU A 51 -4.57 -15.78 6.12
CA LEU A 51 -3.28 -15.54 6.74
C LEU A 51 -3.23 -16.11 8.15
N ASP A 52 -2.02 -16.43 8.63
CA ASP A 52 -1.75 -16.64 10.05
C ASP A 52 -1.78 -15.27 10.77
N PRO A 53 -2.77 -15.00 11.64
CA PRO A 53 -2.88 -13.72 12.33
C PRO A 53 -1.65 -13.36 13.17
N LYS A 54 -0.86 -14.34 13.62
CA LYS A 54 0.37 -14.10 14.40
C LYS A 54 1.45 -13.42 13.57
N THR A 55 1.43 -13.61 12.26
CA THR A 55 2.38 -13.01 11.33
C THR A 55 1.95 -11.64 10.83
N VAL A 56 0.70 -11.24 11.08
CA VAL A 56 0.15 -9.94 10.70
C VAL A 56 0.42 -8.93 11.82
N ASN A 57 1.56 -8.26 11.74
CA ASN A 57 2.02 -7.31 12.76
C ASN A 57 2.96 -6.25 12.14
N ASN A 58 3.38 -5.28 12.95
CA ASN A 58 4.18 -4.12 12.54
C ASN A 58 5.66 -4.43 12.24
N VAL A 59 6.11 -5.66 12.44
CA VAL A 59 7.44 -6.11 12.01
C VAL A 59 7.40 -6.60 10.56
N ASN A 60 6.29 -7.23 10.16
CA ASN A 60 6.14 -7.84 8.85
C ASN A 60 5.38 -6.95 7.85
N LEU A 61 4.55 -6.03 8.35
CA LEU A 61 3.85 -5.02 7.55
C LEU A 61 4.06 -3.66 8.19
N TYR A 62 4.73 -2.74 7.51
CA TYR A 62 5.06 -1.45 8.08
C TYR A 62 5.22 -0.38 7.01
N VAL A 63 5.09 0.87 7.42
CA VAL A 63 5.32 2.02 6.56
C VAL A 63 6.57 2.75 7.03
N THR A 64 7.44 3.15 6.10
CA THR A 64 8.59 4.01 6.38
C THR A 64 8.55 5.26 5.51
N THR A 65 9.33 6.28 5.86
CA THR A 65 9.74 7.31 4.90
C THR A 65 10.85 6.78 3.97
N GLU A 66 11.22 7.57 2.96
CA GLU A 66 12.37 7.27 2.07
C GLU A 66 13.68 7.07 2.87
N ASN A 67 13.84 7.82 3.98
CA ASN A 67 15.01 7.72 4.87
C ASN A 67 14.90 6.56 5.88
N LEU A 68 14.06 5.56 5.60
CA LEU A 68 13.85 4.36 6.42
C LEU A 68 13.34 4.63 7.85
N SER A 69 12.78 5.82 8.11
CA SER A 69 12.20 6.14 9.42
C SER A 69 10.80 5.51 9.51
N PRO A 70 10.51 4.66 10.52
CA PRO A 70 9.23 3.97 10.63
C PRO A 70 8.10 4.93 11.04
N LEU A 71 6.96 4.79 10.38
CA LEU A 71 5.71 5.45 10.78
C LEU A 71 4.93 4.53 11.71
N LYS A 72 4.40 5.08 12.82
CA LYS A 72 3.55 4.32 13.73
C LYS A 72 2.20 4.03 13.06
N THR A 73 1.79 2.77 13.07
CA THR A 73 0.54 2.31 12.44
C THR A 73 -0.21 1.38 13.39
N ALA A 74 -1.54 1.40 13.30
CA ALA A 74 -2.41 0.35 13.80
C ALA A 74 -2.68 -0.66 12.68
N ILE A 75 -2.54 -1.95 12.99
CA ILE A 75 -2.75 -3.04 12.03
C ILE A 75 -3.91 -3.89 12.51
N ARG A 76 -4.88 -4.14 11.63
CA ARG A 76 -6.05 -4.98 11.90
C ARG A 76 -6.21 -5.98 10.78
N TYR A 77 -6.46 -7.24 11.12
CA TYR A 77 -6.71 -8.30 10.13
C TYR A 77 -8.16 -8.78 10.23
N ASN A 78 -8.90 -8.62 9.13
CA ASN A 78 -10.21 -9.24 8.94
C ASN A 78 -10.02 -10.61 8.25
N SER A 79 -10.09 -11.69 9.02
CA SER A 79 -9.93 -13.06 8.53
C SER A 79 -11.10 -13.58 7.69
N LEU A 80 -12.28 -12.94 7.76
CA LEU A 80 -13.42 -13.30 6.93
C LEU A 80 -13.26 -12.81 5.50
N GLU A 81 -12.66 -11.63 5.33
CA GLU A 81 -12.46 -10.99 4.02
C GLU A 81 -11.04 -11.12 3.47
N ASN A 82 -10.10 -11.63 4.30
CA ASN A 82 -8.67 -11.67 4.05
C ASN A 82 -8.08 -10.29 3.76
N ILE A 83 -8.51 -9.29 4.53
CA ILE A 83 -8.09 -7.89 4.37
C ILE A 83 -7.31 -7.46 5.61
N ILE A 84 -6.13 -6.89 5.39
CA ILE A 84 -5.37 -6.17 6.40
C ILE A 84 -5.64 -4.67 6.22
N GLU A 85 -6.01 -4.00 7.30
CA GLU A 85 -6.10 -2.55 7.39
C GLU A 85 -4.85 -2.03 8.10
N ILE A 86 -4.18 -1.05 7.48
CA ILE A 86 -2.98 -0.38 8.00
C ILE A 86 -3.31 1.10 8.12
N GLU A 87 -3.58 1.54 9.34
CA GLU A 87 -4.01 2.88 9.68
C GLU A 87 -2.84 3.64 10.29
N PRO A 88 -2.40 4.78 9.72
CA PRO A 88 -1.34 5.58 10.33
C PRO A 88 -1.87 6.25 11.61
N LEU A 89 -1.07 6.25 12.68
CA LEU A 89 -1.48 6.90 13.95
C LEU A 89 -1.38 8.43 13.87
N GLU A 90 -0.63 8.94 12.90
CA GLU A 90 -0.51 10.34 12.56
C GLU A 90 -0.74 10.49 11.06
N PRO A 91 -1.41 11.56 10.59
CA PRO A 91 -1.63 11.78 9.16
C PRO A 91 -0.31 11.74 8.39
N TYR A 92 -0.32 11.11 7.21
CA TYR A 92 0.79 11.24 6.28
C TYR A 92 1.04 12.71 5.93
N ALA A 93 2.30 13.13 5.95
CA ALA A 93 2.69 14.50 5.65
C ALA A 93 2.57 14.78 4.14
N GLN A 94 2.27 16.04 3.82
CA GLN A 94 2.39 16.51 2.44
C GLN A 94 3.85 16.52 2.03
N ASP A 95 4.08 16.27 0.74
CA ASP A 95 5.40 16.27 0.12
C ASP A 95 6.43 15.23 0.57
N GLU A 96 6.11 14.40 1.57
CA GLU A 96 6.94 13.28 2.04
C GLU A 96 6.63 12.00 1.23
N THR A 97 7.68 11.28 0.84
CA THR A 97 7.50 9.94 0.26
C THR A 97 7.48 8.87 1.35
N TYR A 98 6.48 8.00 1.25
CA TYR A 98 6.33 6.82 2.08
C TYR A 98 6.46 5.53 1.28
N ILE A 99 6.89 4.47 1.96
CA ILE A 99 7.00 3.13 1.43
C ILE A 99 6.21 2.19 2.34
N LEU A 100 5.13 1.61 1.82
CA LEU A 100 4.45 0.47 2.46
C LEU A 100 5.24 -0.79 2.13
N ASN A 101 5.66 -1.52 3.17
CA ASN A 101 6.44 -2.75 3.08
C ASN A 101 5.61 -3.93 3.60
N ILE A 102 5.59 -5.02 2.84
CA ILE A 102 5.04 -6.31 3.25
C ILE A 102 6.12 -7.37 3.03
N THR A 103 6.63 -7.95 4.10
CA THR A 103 7.72 -8.93 4.02
C THR A 103 7.21 -10.33 3.72
N THR A 104 8.11 -11.22 3.32
CA THR A 104 7.81 -12.65 3.15
C THR A 104 7.49 -13.38 4.47
N ASN A 105 7.66 -12.73 5.62
CA ASN A 105 7.30 -13.31 6.91
C ASN A 105 5.81 -13.21 7.22
N VAL A 106 5.02 -12.51 6.39
CA VAL A 106 3.57 -12.67 6.37
C VAL A 106 3.26 -14.02 5.71
N THR A 107 2.61 -14.91 6.45
CA THR A 107 2.33 -16.28 5.97
C THR A 107 0.85 -16.60 5.95
N SER A 108 0.47 -17.53 5.08
CA SER A 108 -0.85 -18.19 5.12
C SER A 108 -1.01 -19.05 6.37
N LEU A 109 -2.25 -19.43 6.71
CA LEU A 109 -2.52 -20.42 7.78
C LEU A 109 -1.77 -21.76 7.59
N SER A 110 -1.40 -22.10 6.35
CA SER A 110 -0.62 -23.30 6.01
C SER A 110 0.90 -23.12 6.13
N GLY A 111 1.37 -21.94 6.57
CA GLY A 111 2.78 -21.61 6.71
C GLY A 111 3.49 -21.17 5.42
N LYS A 112 2.79 -21.11 4.29
CA LYS A 112 3.36 -20.60 3.02
C LYS A 112 3.56 -19.08 3.09
N ALA A 113 4.76 -18.64 2.74
CA ALA A 113 5.16 -17.23 2.60
C ALA A 113 4.73 -16.64 1.24
N LEU A 114 4.81 -15.31 1.14
CA LEU A 114 4.82 -14.62 -0.14
C LEU A 114 6.05 -15.02 -0.97
N ARG A 115 5.92 -14.97 -2.30
CA ARG A 115 7.03 -15.29 -3.22
C ARG A 115 8.20 -14.32 -3.05
N GLU A 116 7.89 -13.05 -2.87
CA GLU A 116 8.83 -11.96 -2.66
C GLU A 116 8.18 -10.87 -1.80
N PRO A 117 8.96 -10.00 -1.13
CA PRO A 117 8.43 -8.83 -0.44
C PRO A 117 7.64 -7.95 -1.41
N GLN A 118 6.55 -7.36 -0.94
CA GLN A 118 5.77 -6.39 -1.71
C GLN A 118 6.04 -4.98 -1.19
N GLN A 119 6.24 -4.05 -2.11
CA GLN A 119 6.49 -2.65 -1.78
C GLN A 119 5.64 -1.72 -2.63
N LEU A 120 5.13 -0.67 -2.00
CA LEU A 120 4.39 0.41 -2.66
C LEU A 120 4.95 1.75 -2.18
N ARG A 121 5.55 2.51 -3.10
CA ARG A 121 6.08 3.86 -2.89
C ARG A 121 5.00 4.87 -3.28
N PHE A 122 4.64 5.75 -2.36
CA PHE A 122 3.54 6.70 -2.53
C PHE A 122 3.80 8.05 -1.87
N LYS A 123 3.09 9.07 -2.34
CA LYS A 123 3.14 10.45 -1.86
C LYS A 123 1.78 11.13 -2.05
N ILE A 124 1.43 12.08 -1.19
CA ILE A 124 0.17 12.86 -1.29
C ILE A 124 0.34 14.08 -2.19
#